data_AF-A0A9J6QY48-F1
#
_entry.id   AF-A0A9J6QY48-F1
#
_cell.length_a   1.000
_cell.length_b   1.000
_cell.length_c   1.000
_cell.angle_alpha   90.00
_cell.angle_beta   90.00
_cell.angle_gamma   90.00
#
_symmetry.space_group_name_H-M   'P 1'
#
loop_
_entity.id
_entity.type
_entity.pdbx_description
1 polymer ?
#
loop_
_entity_poly.entity_id
_entity_poly.type
_entity_poly.pdbx_seq_one_letter_code
_entity_poly.pdbx_strand_id
1 'polypeptide(L)'
;MTKNLLKKMLIMITVLTVGFAFSVSSAFAATAGDVIYGIKGNVIGIYNSAGEIEFQPLESDYKGTEYEKLNALALQQLCGNDAAKTIVIPSGKTVRMNFAILVGNNTTIKASGATIVQVDSKKGMIANKVDATSYNSVKNVKILGGVWKNASSSGLKGSMFKLAHGQNILIDGCDISANYNGHSIELIACKNATVQNCQIYGLGKASKTCSEEQVQIDIATPKTAPGIKAYGSKYVKGQTCKNIKVLNNYIKGARGVCANYASKEKTYKNKFHSGITVTGNTIEGIRSEALALFNTTSVTVKNNKIYSKGGRTGSAYTVGVHCAIFGKAPSSIKKAKITISNNTIKGGRQAVQVYSHTKSKYGKVAITKNKLYCKKGKKNAIKAPKQSIRKLSKKENKIYKWK
;
A
#
# COMPACT_ATOMS: atom_id res chain seq x y z
N MET A 1 22.69 10.07 91.19
CA MET A 1 21.92 8.83 91.44
C MET A 1 20.78 8.78 90.43
N THR A 2 20.73 7.72 89.60
CA THR A 2 19.51 6.99 89.08
C THR A 2 18.27 7.81 88.66
N LYS A 3 17.57 7.64 87.52
CA LYS A 3 17.30 6.46 86.67
C LYS A 3 16.47 6.91 85.44
N ASN A 4 16.92 6.51 84.25
CA ASN A 4 16.20 5.75 83.21
C ASN A 4 14.94 6.25 82.44
N LEU A 5 15.10 6.16 81.11
CA LEU A 5 14.19 5.64 80.06
C LEU A 5 12.81 6.29 79.83
N LEU A 6 12.56 6.83 78.62
CA LEU A 6 11.90 6.08 77.53
C LEU A 6 11.74 6.92 76.22
N LYS A 7 12.17 6.30 75.12
CA LYS A 7 11.81 6.40 73.67
C LYS A 7 10.77 7.45 73.25
N LYS A 8 11.13 8.41 72.38
CA LYS A 8 11.12 8.41 70.87
C LYS A 8 9.72 8.42 70.22
N MET A 9 9.44 9.51 69.48
CA MET A 9 8.88 9.62 68.09
C MET A 9 7.95 10.83 67.98
N LEU A 10 8.38 11.94 67.38
CA LEU A 10 8.44 12.25 65.93
C LEU A 10 7.07 12.65 65.35
N ILE A 11 6.80 13.94 65.53
CA ILE A 11 6.23 14.92 64.58
C ILE A 11 5.34 14.37 63.45
N MET A 12 4.06 14.68 63.64
CA MET A 12 2.96 14.81 62.69
C MET A 12 3.33 15.77 61.54
N ILE A 13 3.04 15.43 60.29
CA ILE A 13 2.44 16.36 59.30
C ILE A 13 1.77 15.52 58.20
N THR A 14 0.49 15.84 58.04
CA THR A 14 -0.51 15.28 57.15
C THR A 14 -0.23 15.68 55.70
N VAL A 15 -0.10 14.70 54.80
CA VAL A 15 -0.29 14.91 53.35
C VAL A 15 -1.55 14.16 52.95
N LEU A 16 -2.61 14.92 52.65
CA LEU A 16 -3.80 14.38 51.99
C LEU A 16 -3.39 13.80 50.64
N THR A 17 -3.33 12.48 50.55
CA THR A 17 -3.36 11.75 49.29
C THR A 17 -4.78 11.26 49.08
N VAL A 18 -5.53 11.98 48.23
CA VAL A 18 -6.75 11.43 47.64
C VAL A 18 -6.30 10.32 46.69
N GLY A 19 -6.31 9.09 47.20
CA GLY A 19 -6.05 7.90 46.42
C GLY A 19 -7.18 7.66 45.44
N PHE A 20 -7.05 8.17 44.21
CA PHE A 20 -7.67 7.50 43.07
C PHE A 20 -6.88 6.21 42.88
N ALA A 21 -7.39 5.12 43.46
CA ALA A 21 -6.97 3.79 43.09
C ALA A 21 -7.25 3.63 41.59
N PHE A 22 -6.21 3.78 40.76
CA PHE A 22 -6.20 3.13 39.47
C PHE A 22 -6.25 1.63 39.75
N SER A 23 -7.45 1.06 39.74
CA SER A 23 -7.58 -0.36 39.48
C SER A 23 -6.99 -0.58 38.09
N VAL A 24 -5.72 -1.00 38.06
CA VAL A 24 -5.18 -1.70 36.91
C VAL A 24 -6.02 -2.97 36.85
N SER A 25 -7.14 -2.91 36.14
CA SER A 25 -7.81 -4.12 35.72
C SER A 25 -6.77 -4.86 34.91
N SER A 26 -6.24 -5.93 35.48
CA SER A 26 -5.56 -6.97 34.72
C SER A 26 -6.53 -7.32 33.61
N ALA A 27 -6.22 -6.92 32.37
CA ALA A 27 -7.01 -7.27 31.22
C ALA A 27 -7.10 -8.81 31.22
N PHE A 28 -8.27 -9.33 31.57
CA PHE A 28 -8.52 -10.76 31.50
C PHE A 28 -8.20 -11.19 30.07
N ALA A 29 -7.27 -12.13 29.92
CA ALA A 29 -6.96 -12.68 28.61
C ALA A 29 -8.23 -13.33 28.07
N ALA A 30 -8.67 -12.92 26.87
CA ALA A 30 -9.87 -13.47 26.25
C ALA A 30 -9.75 -15.00 26.14
N THR A 31 -10.82 -15.69 26.51
CA THR A 31 -10.91 -17.14 26.47
C THR A 31 -11.68 -17.61 25.23
N ALA A 32 -11.43 -18.84 24.79
CA ALA A 32 -12.16 -19.42 23.68
C ALA A 32 -13.66 -19.48 23.99
N GLY A 33 -14.49 -19.04 23.04
CA GLY A 33 -15.93 -18.90 23.22
C GLY A 33 -16.38 -17.52 23.69
N ASP A 34 -15.47 -16.64 24.12
CA ASP A 34 -15.83 -15.27 24.49
C ASP A 34 -16.47 -14.54 23.31
N VAL A 35 -17.62 -13.91 23.59
CA VAL A 35 -18.45 -13.26 22.58
C VAL A 35 -18.22 -11.76 22.59
N ILE A 36 -17.97 -11.19 21.40
CA ILE A 36 -17.93 -9.76 21.18
C ILE A 36 -19.25 -9.30 20.59
N TYR A 37 -19.90 -8.36 21.26
CA TYR A 37 -21.14 -7.74 20.79
C TYR A 37 -20.86 -6.42 20.08
N GLY A 38 -21.60 -6.20 18.99
CA GLY A 38 -21.65 -4.96 18.26
C GLY A 38 -22.92 -4.16 18.57
N ILE A 39 -23.21 -3.22 17.66
CA ILE A 39 -24.37 -2.33 17.76
C ILE A 39 -25.67 -3.14 17.74
N LYS A 40 -26.64 -2.76 18.58
CA LYS A 40 -27.92 -3.47 18.79
C LYS A 40 -27.76 -4.90 19.35
N GLY A 41 -26.59 -5.21 19.92
CA GLY A 41 -26.29 -6.48 20.55
C GLY A 41 -26.18 -7.64 19.55
N ASN A 42 -25.82 -7.37 18.30
CA ASN A 42 -25.48 -8.46 17.38
C ASN A 42 -24.14 -9.07 17.79
N VAL A 43 -24.01 -10.38 17.70
CA VAL A 43 -22.71 -11.04 17.86
C VAL A 43 -21.87 -10.71 16.64
N ILE A 44 -20.68 -10.14 16.85
CA ILE A 44 -19.78 -9.73 15.77
C ILE A 44 -18.48 -10.53 15.74
N GLY A 45 -18.12 -11.18 16.85
CA GLY A 45 -16.91 -11.96 16.96
C GLY A 45 -17.02 -13.00 18.06
N ILE A 46 -16.39 -14.14 17.86
CA ILE A 46 -16.22 -15.18 18.87
C ILE A 46 -14.74 -15.51 18.93
N TYR A 47 -14.14 -15.51 20.12
CA TYR A 47 -12.74 -15.91 20.26
C TYR A 47 -12.58 -17.42 20.05
N ASN A 48 -11.63 -17.82 19.22
CA ASN A 48 -11.27 -19.23 19.07
C ASN A 48 -10.13 -19.65 20.02
N SER A 49 -9.77 -20.93 20.01
CA SER A 49 -8.72 -21.49 20.86
C SER A 49 -7.32 -20.91 20.63
N ALA A 50 -7.09 -20.25 19.48
CA ALA A 50 -5.86 -19.55 19.17
C ALA A 50 -5.88 -18.06 19.60
N GLY A 51 -6.96 -17.61 20.26
CA GLY A 51 -7.14 -16.21 20.66
C GLY A 51 -7.46 -15.28 19.48
N GLU A 52 -7.87 -15.83 18.34
CA GLU A 52 -8.28 -15.06 17.16
C GLU A 52 -9.79 -14.79 17.21
N ILE A 53 -10.20 -13.66 16.66
CA ILE A 53 -11.61 -13.26 16.62
C ILE A 53 -12.23 -13.77 15.33
N GLU A 54 -13.09 -14.77 15.43
CA GLU A 54 -13.88 -15.28 14.30
C GLU A 54 -15.07 -14.36 14.05
N PHE A 55 -14.99 -13.59 12.97
CA PHE A 55 -15.99 -12.62 12.59
C PHE A 55 -17.32 -13.29 12.24
N GLN A 56 -18.42 -12.76 12.79
CA GLN A 56 -19.78 -13.24 12.55
C GLN A 56 -20.53 -12.25 11.63
N PRO A 57 -20.44 -12.42 10.30
CA PRO A 57 -21.15 -11.54 9.37
C PRO A 57 -22.66 -11.78 9.43
N LEU A 58 -23.42 -10.69 9.36
CA LEU A 58 -24.85 -10.74 9.07
C LEU A 58 -25.07 -10.93 7.57
N GLU A 59 -26.15 -11.65 7.21
CA GLU A 59 -26.58 -11.93 5.83
C GLU A 59 -27.95 -11.29 5.50
N SER A 60 -28.62 -10.71 6.50
CA SER A 60 -29.90 -10.02 6.39
C SER A 60 -29.99 -8.92 7.44
N ASP A 61 -30.83 -7.92 7.19
CA ASP A 61 -31.07 -6.81 8.11
C ASP A 61 -31.34 -7.28 9.54
N TYR A 62 -30.80 -6.54 10.51
CA TYR A 62 -30.88 -6.91 11.91
C TYR A 62 -31.50 -5.78 12.73
N LYS A 63 -32.63 -6.08 13.37
CA LYS A 63 -33.40 -5.14 14.21
C LYS A 63 -33.63 -3.79 13.51
N GLY A 64 -34.07 -3.83 12.24
CA GLY A 64 -34.37 -2.64 11.43
C GLY A 64 -33.13 -1.84 11.00
N THR A 65 -31.98 -2.49 10.78
CA THR A 65 -30.81 -1.83 10.20
C THR A 65 -30.15 -2.72 9.16
N GLU A 66 -29.79 -2.09 8.04
CA GLU A 66 -29.08 -2.71 6.92
C GLU A 66 -27.84 -3.47 7.40
N TYR A 67 -27.77 -4.75 7.03
CA TYR A 67 -26.68 -5.61 7.46
C TYR A 67 -25.33 -5.21 6.87
N GLU A 68 -25.28 -4.59 5.69
CA GLU A 68 -24.02 -4.04 5.15
C GLU A 68 -23.43 -2.96 6.04
N LYS A 69 -24.28 -2.10 6.61
CA LYS A 69 -23.86 -1.07 7.55
C LYS A 69 -23.36 -1.70 8.84
N LEU A 70 -24.07 -2.70 9.36
CA LEU A 70 -23.68 -3.38 10.61
C LEU A 70 -22.39 -4.19 10.45
N ASN A 71 -22.20 -4.89 9.33
CA ASN A 71 -20.96 -5.60 9.02
C ASN A 71 -19.77 -4.65 8.93
N ALA A 72 -19.96 -3.48 8.30
CA ALA A 72 -18.93 -2.45 8.23
C ALA A 72 -18.57 -1.89 9.62
N LEU A 73 -19.58 -1.61 10.46
CA LEU A 73 -19.39 -1.12 11.84
C LEU A 73 -18.72 -2.18 12.72
N ALA A 74 -19.11 -3.44 12.57
CA ALA A 74 -18.53 -4.56 13.27
C ALA A 74 -17.04 -4.73 12.94
N LEU A 75 -16.67 -4.77 11.66
CA LEU A 75 -15.27 -4.84 11.25
C LEU A 75 -14.49 -3.58 11.68
N GLN A 76 -15.11 -2.41 11.66
CA GLN A 76 -14.52 -1.18 12.20
C GLN A 76 -14.23 -1.29 13.72
N GLN A 77 -15.16 -1.84 14.50
CA GLN A 77 -15.00 -2.04 15.94
C GLN A 77 -13.86 -3.03 16.21
N LEU A 78 -13.82 -4.15 15.49
CA LEU A 78 -12.81 -5.19 15.67
C LEU A 78 -11.43 -4.74 15.21
N CYS A 79 -11.33 -3.99 14.11
CA CYS A 79 -10.05 -3.64 13.50
C CYS A 79 -9.48 -2.28 13.93
N GLY A 80 -10.29 -1.41 14.55
CA GLY A 80 -9.98 0.02 14.66
C GLY A 80 -9.07 0.44 15.81
N ASN A 81 -8.99 -0.34 16.89
CA ASN A 81 -8.12 -0.02 18.03
C ASN A 81 -6.65 -0.38 17.74
N ASP A 82 -5.75 -0.13 18.70
CA ASP A 82 -4.31 -0.36 18.54
C ASP A 82 -3.78 -1.64 19.22
N ALA A 83 -4.65 -2.36 19.93
CA ALA A 83 -4.30 -3.62 20.57
C ALA A 83 -3.96 -4.68 19.51
N ALA A 84 -3.05 -5.60 19.86
CA ALA A 84 -2.73 -6.72 18.99
C ALA A 84 -3.96 -7.62 18.80
N LYS A 85 -4.29 -7.91 17.54
CA LYS A 85 -5.50 -8.66 17.19
C LYS A 85 -5.40 -9.34 15.84
N THR A 86 -6.03 -10.49 15.77
CA THR A 86 -6.26 -11.23 14.53
C THR A 86 -7.75 -11.42 14.34
N ILE A 87 -8.28 -10.93 13.22
CA ILE A 87 -9.67 -11.08 12.81
C ILE A 87 -9.70 -12.12 11.69
N VAL A 88 -10.49 -13.17 11.86
CA VAL A 88 -10.72 -14.22 10.86
C VAL A 88 -12.08 -13.98 10.23
N ILE A 89 -12.09 -13.62 8.95
CA ILE A 89 -13.31 -13.62 8.13
C ILE A 89 -13.49 -15.05 7.62
N PRO A 90 -14.60 -15.74 7.95
CA PRO A 90 -14.74 -17.16 7.65
C PRO A 90 -14.68 -17.45 6.14
N SER A 91 -14.00 -18.55 5.78
CA SER A 91 -13.95 -19.04 4.41
C SER A 91 -15.35 -19.41 3.90
N GLY A 92 -15.60 -19.21 2.60
CA GLY A 92 -16.90 -19.46 1.97
C GLY A 92 -17.96 -18.40 2.25
N LYS A 93 -17.70 -17.44 3.14
CA LYS A 93 -18.64 -16.34 3.41
C LYS A 93 -18.47 -15.17 2.45
N THR A 94 -19.61 -14.55 2.13
CA THR A 94 -19.67 -13.25 1.47
C THR A 94 -20.04 -12.18 2.48
N VAL A 95 -19.11 -11.27 2.78
CA VAL A 95 -19.33 -10.14 3.67
C VAL A 95 -19.61 -8.90 2.84
N ARG A 96 -20.80 -8.33 2.98
CA ARG A 96 -21.17 -7.09 2.31
C ARG A 96 -21.03 -5.91 3.26
N MET A 97 -20.51 -4.79 2.78
CA MET A 97 -20.23 -3.60 3.58
C MET A 97 -20.36 -2.30 2.79
N ASN A 98 -20.70 -1.20 3.45
CA ASN A 98 -20.98 0.09 2.78
C ASN A 98 -20.03 1.25 3.13
N PHE A 99 -18.97 1.02 3.91
CA PHE A 99 -17.90 2.01 4.10
C PHE A 99 -16.54 1.34 4.36
N ALA A 100 -15.46 2.13 4.30
CA ALA A 100 -14.10 1.65 4.49
C ALA A 100 -13.78 1.46 5.98
N ILE A 101 -13.14 0.34 6.31
CA ILE A 101 -12.60 0.05 7.64
C ILE A 101 -11.34 0.89 7.84
N LEU A 102 -11.30 1.66 8.91
CA LEU A 102 -10.09 2.30 9.40
C LEU A 102 -9.35 1.31 10.32
N VAL A 103 -8.31 0.66 9.80
CA VAL A 103 -7.49 -0.27 10.58
C VAL A 103 -6.56 0.50 11.53
N GLY A 104 -6.50 0.04 12.78
CA GLY A 104 -5.53 0.51 13.78
C GLY A 104 -4.27 -0.35 13.80
N ASN A 105 -3.38 -0.05 14.74
CA ASN A 105 -2.11 -0.74 14.89
C ASN A 105 -2.28 -2.24 15.20
N ASN A 106 -1.26 -3.04 14.88
CA ASN A 106 -1.14 -4.46 15.26
C ASN A 106 -2.34 -5.33 14.81
N THR A 107 -2.90 -5.01 13.64
CA THR A 107 -4.09 -5.67 13.10
C THR A 107 -3.70 -6.70 12.04
N THR A 108 -4.11 -7.95 12.25
CA THR A 108 -4.09 -8.99 11.21
C THR A 108 -5.51 -9.32 10.80
N ILE A 109 -5.80 -9.26 9.50
CA ILE A 109 -7.05 -9.75 8.92
C ILE A 109 -6.73 -11.00 8.10
N LYS A 110 -7.31 -12.14 8.46
CA LYS A 110 -7.28 -13.38 7.68
C LYS A 110 -8.61 -13.54 6.96
N ALA A 111 -8.60 -13.56 5.64
CA ALA A 111 -9.79 -13.62 4.80
C ALA A 111 -9.68 -14.65 3.67
N SER A 112 -8.74 -15.60 3.77
CA SER A 112 -8.56 -16.63 2.74
C SER A 112 -9.86 -17.42 2.53
N GLY A 113 -10.31 -17.48 1.27
CA GLY A 113 -11.59 -18.11 0.90
C GLY A 113 -12.85 -17.27 1.15
N ALA A 114 -12.74 -16.08 1.76
CA ALA A 114 -13.85 -15.15 1.92
C ALA A 114 -13.97 -14.17 0.74
N THR A 115 -15.18 -13.70 0.47
CA THR A 115 -15.44 -12.59 -0.46
C THR A 115 -15.97 -11.39 0.32
N ILE A 116 -15.32 -10.24 0.19
CA ILE A 116 -15.77 -8.99 0.79
C ILE A 116 -16.21 -8.05 -0.33
N VAL A 117 -17.43 -7.52 -0.21
CA VAL A 117 -18.09 -6.72 -1.25
C VAL A 117 -18.40 -5.33 -0.70
N GLN A 118 -17.79 -4.31 -1.30
CA GLN A 118 -18.13 -2.92 -1.06
C GLN A 118 -19.35 -2.55 -1.89
N VAL A 119 -20.49 -2.32 -1.24
CA VAL A 119 -21.77 -2.02 -1.91
C VAL A 119 -21.94 -0.54 -2.24
N ASP A 120 -21.27 0.35 -1.51
CA ASP A 120 -21.18 1.76 -1.89
C ASP A 120 -20.08 1.97 -2.93
N SER A 121 -20.49 2.20 -4.18
CA SER A 121 -19.61 2.45 -5.32
C SER A 121 -18.63 3.62 -5.17
N LYS A 122 -18.82 4.48 -4.16
CA LYS A 122 -17.99 5.67 -3.88
C LYS A 122 -16.99 5.46 -2.75
N LYS A 123 -16.97 4.29 -2.10
CA LYS A 123 -16.12 4.00 -0.94
C LYS A 123 -15.09 2.92 -1.24
N GLY A 124 -13.94 3.03 -0.60
CA GLY A 124 -12.94 1.96 -0.53
C GLY A 124 -13.29 0.91 0.53
N MET A 125 -12.35 0.01 0.82
CA MET A 125 -12.53 -1.05 1.83
C MET A 125 -11.61 -0.90 3.01
N ILE A 126 -10.34 -0.57 2.78
CA ILE A 126 -9.34 -0.47 3.85
C ILE A 126 -8.69 0.91 3.79
N ALA A 127 -8.66 1.58 4.93
CA ALA A 127 -7.87 2.78 5.15
C ALA A 127 -7.34 2.82 6.60
N ASN A 128 -6.63 3.88 6.96
CA ASN A 128 -6.29 4.18 8.34
C ASN A 128 -6.59 5.65 8.64
N LYS A 129 -6.80 5.96 9.92
CA LYS A 129 -6.79 7.35 10.39
C LYS A 129 -5.37 7.91 10.20
N VAL A 130 -5.28 9.17 9.78
CA VAL A 130 -3.99 9.86 9.65
C VAL A 130 -3.84 10.90 10.75
N ASP A 131 -3.14 10.52 11.81
CA ASP A 131 -2.92 11.32 13.01
C ASP A 131 -1.44 11.56 13.34
N ALA A 132 -0.53 10.86 12.64
CA ALA A 132 0.91 11.01 12.83
C ALA A 132 1.70 11.01 11.51
N THR A 133 2.84 11.70 11.48
CA THR A 133 3.78 11.67 10.35
C THR A 133 4.92 10.67 10.60
N SER A 134 5.93 10.65 9.74
CA SER A 134 7.12 9.81 9.92
C SER A 134 6.80 8.32 10.04
N TYR A 135 5.80 7.86 9.27
CA TYR A 135 5.37 6.46 9.22
C TYR A 135 4.73 5.95 10.52
N ASN A 136 4.08 6.82 11.30
CA ASN A 136 3.51 6.46 12.61
C ASN A 136 1.98 6.46 12.69
N SER A 137 1.24 6.76 11.62
CA SER A 137 -0.25 6.76 11.68
C SER A 137 -0.82 5.34 11.79
N VAL A 138 -0.12 4.32 11.28
CA VAL A 138 -0.51 2.93 11.43
C VAL A 138 0.71 1.99 11.32
N LYS A 139 0.75 0.92 12.11
CA LYS A 139 1.89 0.01 12.22
C LYS A 139 1.44 -1.44 12.30
N ASN A 140 2.26 -2.34 11.74
CA ASN A 140 2.13 -3.79 11.90
C ASN A 140 0.76 -4.30 11.42
N VAL A 141 0.38 -3.93 10.20
CA VAL A 141 -0.89 -4.36 9.58
C VAL A 141 -0.63 -5.50 8.61
N LYS A 142 -1.41 -6.57 8.72
CA LYS A 142 -1.40 -7.70 7.79
C LYS A 142 -2.81 -7.95 7.24
N ILE A 143 -2.93 -8.06 5.93
CA ILE A 143 -4.19 -8.44 5.25
C ILE A 143 -3.85 -9.66 4.40
N LEU A 144 -4.46 -10.80 4.76
CA LEU A 144 -4.07 -12.12 4.30
C LEU A 144 -5.26 -12.80 3.60
N GLY A 145 -5.19 -12.91 2.28
CA GLY A 145 -6.20 -13.56 1.46
C GLY A 145 -7.45 -12.71 1.19
N GLY A 146 -8.44 -13.37 0.60
CA GLY A 146 -9.76 -12.82 0.33
C GLY A 146 -9.91 -12.16 -1.03
N VAL A 147 -11.15 -12.12 -1.51
CA VAL A 147 -11.56 -11.37 -2.69
C VAL A 147 -12.18 -10.05 -2.24
N TRP A 148 -11.59 -8.94 -2.65
CA TRP A 148 -11.96 -7.57 -2.25
C TRP A 148 -12.42 -6.81 -3.49
N LYS A 149 -13.75 -6.67 -3.63
CA LYS A 149 -14.36 -6.11 -4.84
C LYS A 149 -15.45 -5.09 -4.53
N ASN A 150 -15.74 -4.24 -5.52
CA ASN A 150 -16.95 -3.44 -5.51
C ASN A 150 -18.14 -4.26 -6.05
N ALA A 151 -19.35 -4.01 -5.55
CA ALA A 151 -20.57 -4.59 -6.12
C ALA A 151 -20.78 -4.13 -7.58
N SER A 152 -20.37 -2.90 -7.91
CA SER A 152 -20.38 -2.40 -9.28
C SER A 152 -19.33 -3.11 -10.13
N SER A 153 -19.76 -3.67 -11.26
CA SER A 153 -18.87 -4.25 -12.28
C SER A 153 -17.93 -3.23 -12.93
N SER A 154 -18.22 -1.93 -12.79
CA SER A 154 -17.33 -0.87 -13.23
C SER A 154 -16.19 -0.59 -12.22
N GLY A 155 -16.32 -1.04 -10.97
CA GLY A 155 -15.35 -0.79 -9.90
C GLY A 155 -15.35 0.64 -9.36
N LEU A 156 -14.63 0.85 -8.25
CA LEU A 156 -14.48 2.14 -7.59
C LEU A 156 -13.55 3.08 -8.37
N LYS A 157 -14.00 4.31 -8.66
CA LYS A 157 -13.14 5.43 -9.13
C LYS A 157 -12.44 6.12 -7.96
N GLY A 158 -11.54 5.39 -7.31
CA GLY A 158 -10.83 5.74 -6.08
C GLY A 158 -9.99 4.56 -5.62
N SER A 159 -9.54 4.58 -4.37
CA SER A 159 -8.63 3.57 -3.83
C SER A 159 -9.37 2.51 -3.03
N MET A 160 -9.25 1.24 -3.41
CA MET A 160 -9.84 0.14 -2.63
C MET A 160 -9.12 -0.02 -1.30
N PHE A 161 -7.80 -0.18 -1.34
CA PHE A 161 -6.95 -0.12 -0.15
C PHE A 161 -6.11 1.16 -0.20
N LYS A 162 -6.21 1.99 0.84
CA LYS A 162 -5.48 3.26 0.94
C LYS A 162 -4.85 3.42 2.31
N LEU A 163 -3.56 3.10 2.41
CA LEU A 163 -2.81 3.21 3.66
C LEU A 163 -1.85 4.39 3.57
N ALA A 164 -1.85 5.24 4.59
CA ALA A 164 -1.10 6.48 4.61
C ALA A 164 -0.29 6.66 5.90
N HIS A 165 0.95 7.16 5.77
CA HIS A 165 1.88 7.36 6.88
C HIS A 165 2.05 6.11 7.76
N GLY A 166 1.99 4.93 7.15
CA GLY A 166 2.09 3.65 7.86
C GLY A 166 3.45 2.97 7.74
N GLN A 167 3.72 1.99 8.60
CA GLN A 167 4.88 1.10 8.47
C GLN A 167 4.61 -0.36 8.80
N ASN A 168 5.45 -1.25 8.26
CA ASN A 168 5.37 -2.70 8.47
C ASN A 168 4.00 -3.24 8.04
N ILE A 169 3.70 -3.07 6.74
CA ILE A 169 2.43 -3.46 6.12
C ILE A 169 2.67 -4.69 5.25
N LEU A 170 1.81 -5.70 5.38
CA LEU A 170 1.77 -6.87 4.50
C LEU A 170 0.37 -7.02 3.90
N ILE A 171 0.30 -7.09 2.57
CA ILE A 171 -0.88 -7.49 1.81
C ILE A 171 -0.46 -8.74 1.04
N ASP A 172 -1.03 -9.89 1.39
CA ASP A 172 -0.58 -11.19 0.88
C ASP A 172 -1.76 -12.05 0.42
N GLY A 173 -1.69 -12.58 -0.80
CA GLY A 173 -2.67 -13.55 -1.30
C GLY A 173 -4.05 -12.98 -1.60
N CYS A 174 -4.19 -11.66 -1.71
CA CYS A 174 -5.48 -11.01 -1.94
C CYS A 174 -5.82 -10.93 -3.44
N ASP A 175 -7.09 -11.09 -3.78
CA ASP A 175 -7.66 -10.61 -5.04
C ASP A 175 -8.30 -9.24 -4.81
N ILE A 176 -7.79 -8.19 -5.47
CA ILE A 176 -8.24 -6.82 -5.25
C ILE A 176 -8.53 -6.15 -6.60
N SER A 177 -9.71 -5.55 -6.69
CA SER A 177 -10.14 -4.90 -7.93
C SER A 177 -10.74 -3.52 -7.73
N ALA A 178 -10.31 -2.57 -8.57
CA ALA A 178 -10.80 -1.19 -8.62
C ALA A 178 -11.14 -0.80 -10.07
N ASN A 179 -11.72 0.38 -10.32
CA ASN A 179 -11.88 0.88 -11.68
C ASN A 179 -10.50 1.14 -12.34
N TYR A 180 -10.43 1.13 -13.68
CA TYR A 180 -9.21 1.54 -14.39
C TYR A 180 -8.75 2.98 -14.12
N ASN A 181 -9.66 3.87 -13.67
CA ASN A 181 -9.38 5.24 -13.22
C ASN A 181 -9.21 5.35 -11.69
N GLY A 182 -9.21 4.24 -10.97
CA GLY A 182 -8.93 4.16 -9.54
C GLY A 182 -7.68 3.33 -9.27
N HIS A 183 -7.46 3.03 -7.99
CA HIS A 183 -6.31 2.30 -7.48
C HIS A 183 -6.80 1.09 -6.70
N SER A 184 -6.31 -0.11 -7.02
CA SER A 184 -6.59 -1.28 -6.18
C SER A 184 -5.84 -1.14 -4.85
N ILE A 185 -4.58 -0.68 -4.88
CA ILE A 185 -3.77 -0.42 -3.70
C ILE A 185 -3.06 0.93 -3.86
N GLU A 186 -3.19 1.78 -2.85
CA GLU A 186 -2.49 3.07 -2.74
C GLU A 186 -1.73 3.12 -1.41
N LEU A 187 -0.40 3.22 -1.49
CA LEU A 187 0.51 3.35 -0.35
C LEU A 187 1.09 4.76 -0.34
N ILE A 188 0.64 5.60 0.59
CA ILE A 188 0.97 7.02 0.63
C ILE A 188 1.96 7.29 1.77
N ALA A 189 3.19 7.65 1.45
CA ALA A 189 4.24 7.86 2.44
C ALA A 189 4.37 6.68 3.46
N CYS A 190 4.41 5.44 2.97
CA CYS A 190 4.57 4.23 3.78
C CYS A 190 6.03 3.76 3.87
N LYS A 191 6.38 3.02 4.92
CA LYS A 191 7.71 2.40 5.09
C LYS A 191 7.61 0.89 5.33
N ASN A 192 8.48 0.10 4.72
CA ASN A 192 8.50 -1.35 4.91
C ASN A 192 7.13 -1.99 4.59
N ALA A 193 6.62 -1.77 3.39
CA ALA A 193 5.36 -2.36 2.94
C ALA A 193 5.63 -3.42 1.87
N THR A 194 4.93 -4.55 1.95
CA THR A 194 5.02 -5.66 0.99
C THR A 194 3.63 -6.00 0.46
N VAL A 195 3.50 -5.99 -0.86
CA VAL A 195 2.34 -6.52 -1.60
C VAL A 195 2.80 -7.77 -2.31
N GLN A 196 2.26 -8.94 -1.96
CA GLN A 196 2.74 -10.20 -2.51
C GLN A 196 1.67 -11.23 -2.80
N ASN A 197 1.92 -12.08 -3.79
CA ASN A 197 1.07 -13.20 -4.17
C ASN A 197 -0.39 -12.80 -4.49
N CYS A 198 -0.64 -11.54 -4.86
CA CYS A 198 -1.97 -11.00 -5.12
C CYS A 198 -2.37 -11.10 -6.61
N GLN A 199 -3.68 -11.13 -6.83
CA GLN A 199 -4.32 -10.80 -8.11
C GLN A 199 -4.85 -9.38 -8.03
N ILE A 200 -4.38 -8.47 -8.91
CA ILE A 200 -4.72 -7.05 -8.83
C ILE A 200 -5.16 -6.58 -10.21
N TYR A 201 -6.40 -6.12 -10.36
CA TYR A 201 -6.90 -5.75 -11.68
C TYR A 201 -7.87 -4.58 -11.73
N GLY A 202 -7.74 -3.79 -12.81
CA GLY A 202 -8.69 -2.76 -13.20
C GLY A 202 -9.96 -3.35 -13.84
N LEU A 203 -11.11 -2.88 -13.37
CA LEU A 203 -12.45 -3.19 -13.85
C LEU A 203 -13.00 -2.09 -14.77
N GLY A 204 -14.01 -2.46 -15.56
CA GLY A 204 -14.65 -1.58 -16.54
C GLY A 204 -13.80 -1.33 -17.79
N LYS A 205 -13.94 -0.14 -18.38
CA LYS A 205 -13.24 0.25 -19.61
C LYS A 205 -12.17 1.31 -19.32
N ALA A 206 -10.92 1.04 -19.70
CA ALA A 206 -9.87 2.06 -19.69
C ALA A 206 -9.97 2.95 -20.94
N SER A 207 -10.08 4.27 -20.77
CA SER A 207 -10.02 5.23 -21.87
C SER A 207 -8.66 5.15 -22.60
N LYS A 208 -8.60 5.63 -23.85
CA LYS A 208 -7.36 5.57 -24.67
C LYS A 208 -6.17 6.32 -24.03
N THR A 209 -6.46 7.30 -23.19
CA THR A 209 -5.48 8.17 -22.51
C THR A 209 -5.29 7.84 -21.04
N CYS A 210 -6.03 6.86 -20.49
CA CYS A 210 -5.97 6.51 -19.07
C CYS A 210 -4.55 6.13 -18.65
N SER A 211 -4.08 6.77 -17.58
CA SER A 211 -2.74 6.61 -17.04
C SER A 211 -2.72 6.30 -15.55
N GLU A 212 -3.86 5.94 -14.95
CA GLU A 212 -3.93 5.56 -13.54
C GLU A 212 -3.35 4.16 -13.33
N GLU A 213 -2.70 3.97 -12.18
CA GLU A 213 -2.08 2.73 -11.76
C GLU A 213 -2.96 1.91 -10.82
N GLN A 214 -2.86 0.59 -10.89
CA GLN A 214 -3.57 -0.28 -9.94
C GLN A 214 -2.82 -0.44 -8.63
N VAL A 215 -1.49 -0.33 -8.65
CA VAL A 215 -0.67 -0.21 -7.43
C VAL A 215 0.09 1.11 -7.46
N GLN A 216 -0.31 2.03 -6.60
CA GLN A 216 0.33 3.33 -6.46
C GLN A 216 1.19 3.39 -5.20
N ILE A 217 2.45 3.77 -5.39
CA ILE A 217 3.39 4.11 -4.34
C ILE A 217 3.52 5.62 -4.37
N ASP A 218 2.76 6.30 -3.51
CA ASP A 218 2.50 7.73 -3.63
C ASP A 218 3.34 8.61 -2.70
N ILE A 219 3.57 9.83 -3.16
CA ILE A 219 4.07 10.93 -2.35
C ILE A 219 2.89 11.61 -1.66
N ALA A 220 3.01 11.97 -0.38
CA ALA A 220 1.96 12.72 0.30
C ALA A 220 2.05 14.22 -0.03
N THR A 221 1.30 14.69 -1.01
CA THR A 221 1.13 16.13 -1.31
C THR A 221 -0.35 16.50 -1.46
N PRO A 222 -0.71 17.79 -1.40
CA PRO A 222 -2.09 18.23 -1.55
C PRO A 222 -2.76 17.76 -2.84
N LYS A 223 -2.03 17.66 -3.97
CA LYS A 223 -2.61 17.25 -5.26
C LYS A 223 -2.57 15.74 -5.52
N THR A 224 -1.58 15.00 -5.03
CA THR A 224 -1.52 13.54 -5.24
C THR A 224 -2.32 12.78 -4.19
N ALA A 225 -2.37 13.30 -2.95
CA ALA A 225 -3.07 12.69 -1.82
C ALA A 225 -4.12 13.63 -1.20
N PRO A 226 -5.12 14.13 -1.97
CA PRO A 226 -6.11 15.09 -1.47
C PRO A 226 -6.96 14.54 -0.31
N GLY A 227 -7.24 13.23 -0.29
CA GLY A 227 -7.92 12.58 0.83
C GLY A 227 -7.12 12.58 2.13
N ILE A 228 -5.79 12.70 2.05
CA ILE A 228 -4.91 12.80 3.23
C ILE A 228 -4.81 14.26 3.69
N LYS A 229 -4.88 15.22 2.77
CA LYS A 229 -4.93 16.66 3.09
C LYS A 229 -6.10 16.99 4.03
N ALA A 230 -7.23 16.29 3.90
CA ALA A 230 -8.41 16.48 4.75
C ALA A 230 -8.13 16.25 6.25
N TYR A 231 -7.11 15.46 6.60
CA TYR A 231 -6.68 15.28 8.00
C TYR A 231 -5.80 16.43 8.50
N GLY A 232 -5.17 17.20 7.61
CA GLY A 232 -4.34 18.34 7.95
C GLY A 232 -3.13 18.53 7.03
N SER A 233 -2.71 19.79 6.87
CA SER A 233 -1.62 20.18 5.96
C SER A 233 -0.26 19.55 6.32
N LYS A 234 -0.02 19.23 7.60
CA LYS A 234 1.21 18.58 8.07
C LYS A 234 1.44 17.19 7.46
N TYR A 235 0.38 16.49 7.07
CA TYR A 235 0.45 15.14 6.50
C TYR A 235 0.75 15.13 5.00
N VAL A 236 0.79 16.29 4.34
CA VAL A 236 0.97 16.41 2.89
C VAL A 236 2.08 17.40 2.53
N LYS A 237 3.25 17.27 3.16
CA LYS A 237 4.44 18.11 2.95
C LYS A 237 5.51 17.42 2.08
N GLY A 238 5.10 16.50 1.21
CA GLY A 238 5.97 15.75 0.30
C GLY A 238 6.69 14.58 0.96
N GLN A 239 6.09 13.95 1.96
CA GLN A 239 6.58 12.70 2.54
C GLN A 239 6.50 11.57 1.51
N THR A 240 7.50 10.68 1.47
CA THR A 240 7.62 9.65 0.42
C THR A 240 7.73 8.25 1.01
N CYS A 241 7.38 7.25 0.20
CA CYS A 241 7.53 5.84 0.55
C CYS A 241 8.98 5.35 0.60
N LYS A 242 9.25 4.40 1.50
CA LYS A 242 10.56 3.75 1.68
C LYS A 242 10.43 2.23 1.81
N ASN A 243 11.35 1.47 1.21
CA ASN A 243 11.40 0.01 1.33
C ASN A 243 10.06 -0.67 0.97
N ILE A 244 9.59 -0.44 -0.25
CA ILE A 244 8.36 -1.03 -0.77
C ILE A 244 8.70 -2.24 -1.63
N LYS A 245 8.01 -3.35 -1.40
CA LYS A 245 8.18 -4.60 -2.13
C LYS A 245 6.87 -4.97 -2.83
N VAL A 246 6.96 -5.26 -4.12
CA VAL A 246 5.87 -5.79 -4.95
C VAL A 246 6.37 -7.11 -5.50
N LEU A 247 5.87 -8.23 -4.97
CA LEU A 247 6.45 -9.57 -5.16
C LEU A 247 5.43 -10.58 -5.68
N ASN A 248 5.77 -11.33 -6.73
CA ASN A 248 4.98 -12.49 -7.17
C ASN A 248 3.49 -12.22 -7.44
N ASN A 249 3.13 -10.99 -7.81
CA ASN A 249 1.75 -10.63 -8.11
C ASN A 249 1.43 -10.78 -9.59
N TYR A 250 0.16 -10.93 -9.91
CA TYR A 250 -0.39 -10.58 -11.21
C TYR A 250 -1.09 -9.23 -11.12
N ILE A 251 -0.68 -8.27 -11.93
CA ILE A 251 -1.17 -6.88 -11.89
C ILE A 251 -1.58 -6.46 -13.29
N LYS A 252 -2.85 -6.08 -13.50
CA LYS A 252 -3.36 -5.58 -14.78
C LYS A 252 -4.11 -4.27 -14.60
N GLY A 253 -3.58 -3.19 -15.18
CA GLY A 253 -4.16 -1.85 -15.08
C GLY A 253 -4.03 -1.04 -16.35
N ALA A 254 -4.52 0.20 -16.33
CA ALA A 254 -4.23 1.15 -17.40
C ALA A 254 -2.73 1.41 -17.42
N ARG A 255 -2.18 1.79 -16.26
CA ARG A 255 -0.81 1.52 -15.82
C ARG A 255 -0.84 0.39 -14.77
N GLY A 256 0.20 -0.45 -14.73
CA GLY A 256 0.28 -1.51 -13.73
C GLY A 256 0.67 -0.98 -12.34
N VAL A 257 1.94 -0.61 -12.20
CA VAL A 257 2.55 -0.10 -10.97
C VAL A 257 3.19 1.26 -11.22
N CYS A 258 2.99 2.22 -10.30
CA CYS A 258 3.68 3.51 -10.31
C CYS A 258 4.29 3.85 -8.95
N ALA A 259 5.57 4.18 -8.90
CA ALA A 259 6.07 5.09 -7.87
C ALA A 259 5.94 6.51 -8.41
N ASN A 260 5.01 7.27 -7.84
CA ASN A 260 4.57 8.55 -8.39
C ASN A 260 5.47 9.70 -7.94
N TYR A 261 5.27 10.88 -8.51
CA TYR A 261 5.97 12.10 -8.11
C TYR A 261 5.03 13.30 -8.20
N ALA A 262 5.40 14.39 -7.53
CA ALA A 262 4.63 15.63 -7.54
C ALA A 262 4.79 16.39 -8.87
N SER A 263 4.11 15.93 -9.91
CA SER A 263 4.17 16.49 -11.27
C SER A 263 3.59 17.91 -11.37
N LYS A 264 2.56 18.20 -10.58
CA LYS A 264 1.79 19.46 -10.60
C LYS A 264 2.12 20.41 -9.44
N GLU A 265 3.17 20.14 -8.66
CA GLU A 265 3.56 20.91 -7.48
C GLU A 265 5.09 21.08 -7.38
N LYS A 266 5.60 22.21 -7.88
CA LYS A 266 7.04 22.49 -7.99
C LYS A 266 7.79 22.33 -6.66
N THR A 267 7.18 22.75 -5.55
CA THR A 267 7.73 22.65 -4.18
C THR A 267 8.11 21.23 -3.78
N TYR A 268 7.36 20.23 -4.24
CA TYR A 268 7.56 18.83 -3.88
C TYR A 268 8.24 18.01 -4.99
N LYS A 269 8.56 18.63 -6.13
CA LYS A 269 9.17 17.96 -7.30
C LYS A 269 10.51 17.27 -6.97
N ASN A 270 11.22 17.75 -5.95
CA ASN A 270 12.53 17.24 -5.50
C ASN A 270 12.43 16.13 -4.44
N LYS A 271 11.24 15.60 -4.16
CA LYS A 271 11.04 14.50 -3.20
C LYS A 271 11.16 13.16 -3.91
N PHE A 272 11.80 12.19 -3.23
CA PHE A 272 12.16 10.89 -3.81
C PHE A 272 11.72 9.74 -2.90
N HIS A 273 11.20 8.69 -3.54
CA HIS A 273 11.05 7.38 -2.93
C HIS A 273 12.40 6.66 -2.84
N SER A 274 12.54 5.72 -1.91
CA SER A 274 13.79 4.96 -1.76
C SER A 274 13.55 3.48 -1.47
N GLY A 275 14.25 2.60 -2.19
CA GLY A 275 14.18 1.16 -1.94
C GLY A 275 12.89 0.56 -2.46
N ILE A 276 12.73 0.52 -3.77
CA ILE A 276 11.59 -0.15 -4.41
C ILE A 276 12.06 -1.47 -5.01
N THR A 277 11.42 -2.57 -4.64
CA THR A 277 11.70 -3.91 -5.16
C THR A 277 10.48 -4.46 -5.87
N VAL A 278 10.63 -4.83 -7.14
CA VAL A 278 9.60 -5.42 -7.99
C VAL A 278 10.16 -6.74 -8.51
N THR A 279 9.74 -7.87 -7.93
CA THR A 279 10.31 -9.18 -8.24
C THR A 279 9.27 -10.25 -8.49
N GLY A 280 9.45 -11.09 -9.52
CA GLY A 280 8.59 -12.25 -9.76
C GLY A 280 7.18 -11.95 -10.26
N ASN A 281 6.86 -10.68 -10.59
CA ASN A 281 5.50 -10.29 -10.97
C ASN A 281 5.23 -10.50 -12.46
N THR A 282 3.95 -10.65 -12.78
CA THR A 282 3.42 -10.37 -14.12
C THR A 282 2.65 -9.05 -14.08
N ILE A 283 3.10 -8.05 -14.86
CA ILE A 283 2.56 -6.69 -14.83
C ILE A 283 2.11 -6.27 -16.23
N GLU A 284 0.85 -5.89 -16.38
CA GLU A 284 0.25 -5.43 -17.62
C GLU A 284 -0.26 -3.99 -17.51
N GLY A 285 0.29 -3.10 -18.34
CA GLY A 285 -0.26 -1.76 -18.60
C GLY A 285 -0.99 -1.77 -19.94
N ILE A 286 -2.33 -1.73 -19.94
CA ILE A 286 -3.12 -1.85 -21.18
C ILE A 286 -3.23 -0.54 -21.98
N ARG A 287 -2.97 0.61 -21.35
CA ARG A 287 -3.06 1.95 -21.97
C ARG A 287 -1.81 2.81 -21.77
N SER A 288 -1.14 2.60 -20.64
CA SER A 288 0.02 3.34 -20.16
C SER A 288 1.15 2.37 -19.77
N GLU A 289 2.20 2.85 -19.07
CA GLU A 289 3.35 2.02 -18.73
C GLU A 289 2.94 0.79 -17.93
N ALA A 290 3.68 -0.31 -18.05
CA ALA A 290 3.46 -1.43 -17.14
C ALA A 290 4.06 -1.11 -15.76
N LEU A 291 5.30 -0.63 -15.74
CA LEU A 291 6.01 -0.25 -14.52
C LEU A 291 6.65 1.13 -14.67
N ALA A 292 6.15 2.10 -13.91
CA ALA A 292 6.71 3.44 -13.81
C ALA A 292 7.34 3.67 -12.42
N LEU A 293 8.57 4.18 -12.40
CA LEU A 293 9.36 4.38 -11.19
C LEU A 293 9.96 5.79 -11.20
N PHE A 294 9.16 6.76 -10.79
CA PHE A 294 9.51 8.17 -10.86
C PHE A 294 10.12 8.66 -9.55
N ASN A 295 11.15 9.49 -9.66
CA ASN A 295 11.91 10.02 -8.53
C ASN A 295 12.24 8.93 -7.48
N THR A 296 12.83 7.83 -7.94
CA THR A 296 13.29 6.74 -7.07
C THR A 296 14.81 6.79 -6.96
N THR A 297 15.35 6.44 -5.78
CA THR A 297 16.80 6.31 -5.60
C THR A 297 17.25 4.87 -5.88
N SER A 298 17.06 3.93 -4.94
CA SER A 298 17.41 2.52 -5.13
C SER A 298 16.23 1.69 -5.64
N VAL A 299 16.45 0.91 -6.70
CA VAL A 299 15.42 0.10 -7.38
C VAL A 299 15.99 -1.27 -7.76
N THR A 300 15.19 -2.32 -7.52
CA THR A 300 15.43 -3.67 -8.03
C THR A 300 14.20 -4.15 -8.81
N VAL A 301 14.38 -4.48 -10.09
CA VAL A 301 13.37 -5.08 -10.97
C VAL A 301 13.92 -6.41 -11.48
N LYS A 302 13.45 -7.53 -10.94
CA LYS A 302 14.00 -8.87 -11.22
C LYS A 302 12.96 -9.93 -11.54
N ASN A 303 13.26 -10.83 -12.46
CA ASN A 303 12.45 -12.03 -12.72
C ASN A 303 10.97 -11.73 -13.03
N ASN A 304 10.67 -10.57 -13.64
CA ASN A 304 9.28 -10.18 -13.96
C ASN A 304 8.93 -10.44 -15.43
N LYS A 305 7.64 -10.59 -15.69
CA LYS A 305 7.01 -10.49 -17.02
C LYS A 305 6.26 -9.15 -17.10
N ILE A 306 6.73 -8.21 -17.91
CA ILE A 306 6.26 -6.81 -17.93
C ILE A 306 5.77 -6.46 -19.33
N TYR A 307 4.51 -6.05 -19.47
CA TYR A 307 3.83 -5.84 -20.74
C TYR A 307 3.12 -4.49 -20.80
N SER A 308 3.74 -3.51 -21.45
CA SER A 308 3.07 -2.25 -21.80
C SER A 308 2.40 -2.40 -23.17
N LYS A 309 1.09 -2.68 -23.18
CA LYS A 309 0.29 -3.01 -24.37
C LYS A 309 -0.31 -1.79 -25.08
N GLY A 310 -0.17 -0.58 -24.53
CA GLY A 310 -0.66 0.66 -25.14
C GLY A 310 -0.22 0.85 -26.61
N GLY A 311 -1.12 1.35 -27.46
CA GLY A 311 -0.90 1.49 -28.90
C GLY A 311 -0.04 2.70 -29.33
N ARG A 312 0.20 3.66 -28.43
CA ARG A 312 0.88 4.94 -28.73
C ARG A 312 2.42 4.78 -28.73
N THR A 313 2.99 4.09 -29.70
CA THR A 313 4.42 3.74 -29.75
C THR A 313 5.39 4.94 -29.77
N GLY A 314 4.91 6.16 -30.05
CA GLY A 314 5.70 7.40 -29.88
C GLY A 314 5.78 7.92 -28.45
N SER A 315 4.91 7.46 -27.55
CA SER A 315 4.69 8.03 -26.22
C SER A 315 5.47 7.34 -25.11
N ALA A 316 5.97 8.11 -24.13
CA ALA A 316 6.60 7.57 -22.92
C ALA A 316 5.64 6.68 -22.11
N TYR A 317 4.33 6.92 -22.21
CA TYR A 317 3.29 6.08 -21.63
C TYR A 317 3.25 4.66 -22.21
N THR A 318 4.08 4.30 -23.19
CA THR A 318 4.15 2.92 -23.67
C THR A 318 5.46 2.22 -23.32
N VAL A 319 6.24 2.78 -22.41
CA VAL A 319 7.46 2.15 -21.94
C VAL A 319 7.12 0.96 -21.03
N GLY A 320 7.82 -0.16 -21.20
CA GLY A 320 7.67 -1.34 -20.33
C GLY A 320 8.10 -1.03 -18.89
N VAL A 321 9.38 -0.70 -18.70
CA VAL A 321 9.95 -0.24 -17.43
C VAL A 321 10.50 1.18 -17.58
N HIS A 322 9.88 2.14 -16.90
CA HIS A 322 10.16 3.57 -17.02
C HIS A 322 10.70 4.14 -15.70
N CYS A 323 12.02 4.23 -15.57
CA CYS A 323 12.67 4.92 -14.45
C CYS A 323 13.02 6.35 -14.85
N ALA A 324 12.46 7.35 -14.16
CA ALA A 324 12.66 8.75 -14.52
C ALA A 324 12.96 9.65 -13.30
N ILE A 325 13.91 10.58 -13.47
CA ILE A 325 14.14 11.68 -12.53
C ILE A 325 13.51 12.94 -13.09
N PHE A 326 12.58 13.52 -12.34
CA PHE A 326 11.93 14.80 -12.68
C PHE A 326 12.36 15.96 -11.78
N GLY A 327 12.84 15.68 -10.57
CA GLY A 327 13.33 16.68 -9.61
C GLY A 327 14.85 16.70 -9.43
N LYS A 328 15.36 17.72 -8.74
CA LYS A 328 16.73 17.74 -8.23
C LYS A 328 16.87 16.62 -7.19
N ALA A 329 17.66 15.60 -7.53
CA ALA A 329 17.82 14.42 -6.69
C ALA A 329 18.71 14.70 -5.46
N PRO A 330 18.48 14.00 -4.34
CA PRO A 330 19.34 14.09 -3.16
C PRO A 330 20.75 13.57 -3.44
N SER A 331 21.73 13.94 -2.61
CA SER A 331 23.14 13.50 -2.75
C SER A 331 23.29 11.96 -2.78
N SER A 332 22.41 11.25 -2.07
CA SER A 332 22.34 9.78 -2.04
C SER A 332 22.10 9.14 -3.41
N ILE A 333 21.58 9.87 -4.41
CA ILE A 333 21.41 9.38 -5.79
C ILE A 333 22.73 8.94 -6.42
N LYS A 334 23.88 9.47 -5.96
CA LYS A 334 25.21 9.06 -6.44
C LYS A 334 25.54 7.61 -6.04
N LYS A 335 25.00 7.14 -4.92
CA LYS A 335 25.15 5.77 -4.39
C LYS A 335 24.01 4.85 -4.82
N ALA A 336 22.90 5.42 -5.30
CA ALA A 336 21.75 4.68 -5.77
C ALA A 336 22.08 3.67 -6.87
N LYS A 337 21.47 2.49 -6.77
CA LYS A 337 21.57 1.40 -7.75
C LYS A 337 20.20 1.10 -8.33
N ILE A 338 20.11 1.13 -9.65
CA ILE A 338 18.97 0.61 -10.42
C ILE A 338 19.41 -0.71 -11.03
N THR A 339 18.76 -1.80 -10.64
CA THR A 339 19.03 -3.14 -11.20
C THR A 339 17.78 -3.62 -11.93
N ILE A 340 17.89 -3.85 -13.23
CA ILE A 340 16.84 -4.41 -14.09
C ILE A 340 17.41 -5.68 -14.71
N SER A 341 17.09 -6.84 -14.15
CA SER A 341 17.69 -8.10 -14.60
C SER A 341 16.77 -9.30 -14.67
N ASN A 342 17.04 -10.21 -15.61
CA ASN A 342 16.28 -11.45 -15.79
C ASN A 342 14.77 -11.23 -16.04
N ASN A 343 14.39 -10.10 -16.64
CA ASN A 343 12.99 -9.82 -16.95
C ASN A 343 12.67 -10.15 -18.41
N THR A 344 11.40 -10.48 -18.67
CA THR A 344 10.81 -10.37 -20.01
C THR A 344 10.01 -9.08 -20.07
N ILE A 345 10.44 -8.12 -20.91
CA ILE A 345 9.85 -6.78 -20.95
C ILE A 345 9.41 -6.48 -22.38
N LYS A 346 8.13 -6.19 -22.57
CA LYS A 346 7.56 -5.73 -23.84
C LYS A 346 7.06 -4.30 -23.68
N GLY A 347 7.56 -3.39 -24.53
CA GLY A 347 7.14 -1.99 -24.55
C GLY A 347 6.90 -1.46 -25.96
N GLY A 348 6.08 -0.42 -26.06
CA GLY A 348 5.78 0.30 -27.29
C GLY A 348 6.96 1.15 -27.74
N ARG A 349 7.22 2.26 -27.04
CA ARG A 349 8.30 3.21 -27.36
C ARG A 349 9.68 2.67 -27.01
N GLN A 350 9.82 2.12 -25.80
CA GLN A 350 11.01 1.41 -25.33
C GLN A 350 10.58 0.22 -24.46
N ALA A 351 11.40 -0.83 -24.41
CA ALA A 351 11.22 -1.86 -23.38
C ALA A 351 11.67 -1.29 -22.03
N VAL A 352 12.86 -0.66 -21.98
CA VAL A 352 13.42 -0.04 -20.79
C VAL A 352 13.84 1.40 -21.09
N GLN A 353 13.38 2.34 -20.26
CA GLN A 353 13.87 3.71 -20.23
C GLN A 353 14.38 4.04 -18.82
N VAL A 354 15.63 4.51 -18.74
CA VAL A 354 16.22 5.10 -17.55
C VAL A 354 16.72 6.48 -17.91
N TYR A 355 16.00 7.51 -17.48
CA TYR A 355 16.21 8.87 -17.95
C TYR A 355 16.16 9.90 -16.81
N SER A 356 16.85 11.02 -16.99
CA SER A 356 16.80 12.17 -16.08
C SER A 356 16.45 13.41 -16.89
N HIS A 357 15.39 14.09 -16.46
CA HIS A 357 14.97 15.39 -16.97
C HIS A 357 15.66 16.54 -16.24
N THR A 358 16.71 16.25 -15.47
CA THR A 358 17.50 17.22 -14.71
C THR A 358 18.99 16.96 -14.88
N LYS A 359 19.85 17.80 -14.29
CA LYS A 359 21.29 17.56 -14.20
C LYS A 359 21.65 16.38 -13.26
N SER A 360 20.69 15.85 -12.50
CA SER A 360 20.89 14.71 -11.60
C SER A 360 21.16 13.43 -12.40
N LYS A 361 22.04 12.57 -11.86
CA LYS A 361 22.38 11.28 -12.48
C LYS A 361 22.24 10.14 -11.47
N TYR A 362 21.64 9.03 -11.91
CA TYR A 362 21.71 7.78 -11.17
C TYR A 362 23.17 7.34 -10.99
N GLY A 363 23.50 6.79 -9.83
CA GLY A 363 24.82 6.25 -9.50
C GLY A 363 25.21 5.09 -10.41
N LYS A 364 24.61 3.93 -10.19
CA LYS A 364 24.84 2.72 -11.00
C LYS A 364 23.53 2.21 -11.57
N VAL A 365 23.52 1.93 -12.87
CA VAL A 365 22.40 1.29 -13.57
C VAL A 365 22.91 0.02 -14.23
N ALA A 366 22.31 -1.11 -13.89
CA ALA A 366 22.58 -2.41 -14.51
C ALA A 366 21.30 -2.91 -15.19
N ILE A 367 21.33 -3.01 -16.51
CA ILE A 367 20.27 -3.60 -17.34
C ILE A 367 20.87 -4.87 -17.92
N THR A 368 20.60 -6.04 -17.33
CA THR A 368 21.34 -7.26 -17.66
C THR A 368 20.45 -8.49 -17.81
N LYS A 369 20.78 -9.40 -18.73
CA LYS A 369 20.10 -10.71 -18.85
C LYS A 369 18.58 -10.60 -19.10
N ASN A 370 18.09 -9.52 -19.71
CA ASN A 370 16.67 -9.35 -20.01
C ASN A 370 16.32 -9.82 -21.43
N LYS A 371 15.09 -10.32 -21.63
CA LYS A 371 14.45 -10.48 -22.94
C LYS A 371 13.60 -9.23 -23.22
N LEU A 372 14.05 -8.37 -24.12
CA LEU A 372 13.46 -7.06 -24.39
C LEU A 372 12.78 -7.03 -25.75
N TYR A 373 11.50 -6.68 -25.79
CA TYR A 373 10.71 -6.54 -27.01
C TYR A 373 10.25 -5.09 -27.15
N CYS A 374 10.43 -4.50 -28.32
CA CYS A 374 10.08 -3.11 -28.58
C CYS A 374 9.29 -2.95 -29.88
N LYS A 375 8.08 -2.36 -29.82
CA LYS A 375 7.25 -2.10 -31.03
C LYS A 375 7.89 -1.09 -31.96
N LYS A 376 8.50 -0.04 -31.39
CA LYS A 376 9.25 0.97 -32.15
C LYS A 376 10.57 0.43 -32.75
N GLY A 377 10.86 -0.85 -32.56
CA GLY A 377 12.01 -1.54 -33.14
C GLY A 377 13.19 -1.71 -32.19
N LYS A 378 14.08 -2.66 -32.53
CA LYS A 378 15.19 -3.13 -31.69
C LYS A 378 16.10 -1.99 -31.20
N LYS A 379 16.44 -1.03 -32.08
CA LYS A 379 17.29 0.13 -31.76
C LYS A 379 16.74 1.02 -30.63
N ASN A 380 15.42 0.99 -30.43
CA ASN A 380 14.74 1.78 -29.40
C ASN A 380 14.56 0.99 -28.08
N ALA A 381 14.89 -0.30 -28.01
CA ALA A 381 14.51 -1.12 -26.86
C ALA A 381 15.06 -0.62 -25.51
N ILE A 382 16.26 -0.01 -25.49
CA ILE A 382 16.87 0.56 -24.29
C ILE A 382 17.20 2.04 -24.51
N LYS A 383 16.67 2.93 -23.67
CA LYS A 383 17.09 4.34 -23.58
C LYS A 383 17.71 4.60 -22.21
N ALA A 384 19.04 4.73 -22.17
CA ALA A 384 19.83 4.94 -20.94
C ALA A 384 21.06 5.83 -21.21
N PRO A 385 20.90 7.15 -21.42
CA PRO A 385 21.99 8.03 -21.85
C PRO A 385 22.96 8.43 -20.72
N LYS A 386 24.21 8.78 -21.07
CA LYS A 386 25.28 9.25 -20.15
C LYS A 386 24.89 10.53 -19.36
N GLN A 387 23.97 11.34 -19.90
CA GLN A 387 23.46 12.51 -19.19
C GLN A 387 22.62 12.14 -17.95
N SER A 388 22.09 10.92 -17.90
CA SER A 388 21.19 10.46 -16.83
C SER A 388 21.86 9.50 -15.84
N ILE A 389 23.04 8.96 -16.19
CA ILE A 389 23.64 7.81 -15.49
C ILE A 389 25.15 7.99 -15.39
N ARG A 390 25.73 7.75 -14.20
CA ARG A 390 27.19 7.79 -13.99
C ARG A 390 27.86 6.50 -14.44
N LYS A 391 27.39 5.35 -13.96
CA LYS A 391 27.93 4.02 -14.32
C LYS A 391 26.81 3.15 -14.90
N LEU A 392 26.94 2.77 -16.18
CA LEU A 392 25.95 1.95 -16.90
C LEU A 392 26.54 0.60 -17.28
N SER A 393 25.79 -0.48 -17.04
CA SER A 393 26.07 -1.83 -17.55
C SER A 393 24.88 -2.34 -18.36
N LYS A 394 25.13 -2.80 -19.60
CA LYS A 394 24.14 -3.35 -20.53
C LYS A 394 24.59 -4.72 -21.06
N LYS A 395 24.72 -5.71 -20.18
CA LYS A 395 25.27 -7.04 -20.52
C LYS A 395 24.17 -8.08 -20.80
N GLU A 396 24.38 -8.96 -21.77
CA GLU A 396 23.57 -10.18 -21.98
C GLU A 396 22.06 -9.95 -22.19
N ASN A 397 21.64 -8.77 -22.67
CA ASN A 397 20.23 -8.56 -23.02
C ASN A 397 19.95 -9.09 -24.42
N LYS A 398 18.89 -9.89 -24.56
CA LYS A 398 18.38 -10.34 -25.86
C LYS A 398 17.29 -9.38 -26.33
N ILE A 399 17.47 -8.75 -27.50
CA ILE A 399 16.57 -7.70 -27.99
C ILE A 399 15.83 -8.15 -29.24
N TYR A 400 14.51 -8.03 -29.20
CA TYR A 400 13.59 -8.49 -30.22
C TYR A 400 12.71 -7.33 -30.72
N LYS A 401 12.27 -7.43 -31.98
CA LYS A 401 11.19 -6.59 -32.47
C LYS A 401 9.88 -7.14 -31.89
N TRP A 402 9.01 -6.27 -31.38
CA TRP A 402 7.64 -6.64 -31.08
C TRP A 402 6.80 -6.25 -32.30
N LYS A 403 6.20 -7.22 -32.99
CA LYS A 403 5.21 -6.92 -34.03
C LYS A 403 3.92 -6.47 -33.36
#